data_AF-A0AAD9ZD57-F1
#
_entry.id   AF-A0AAD9ZD57-F1
#
_cell.length_a   1.000
_cell.length_b   1.000
_cell.length_c   1.000
_cell.angle_alpha   90.00
_cell.angle_beta   90.00
_cell.angle_gamma   90.00
#
_symmetry.space_group_name_H-M   'P 1'
#
loop_
_entity.id
_entity.type
_entity.pdbx_description
1 polymer ?
#
loop_
_entity_poly.entity_id
_entity_poly.type
_entity_poly.pdbx_seq_one_letter_code
_entity_poly.pdbx_strand_id
1 'polypeptide(L)'
;MGDPLSVTTSINPVLQLATSVAVYLRDVKDASKDCKKLVLEISCIHGILATLSDTISDVEDSDAWAVTIKTLAEPDGPLTILQTLLKQLEAKLSKCASATGFKKSSKSLLWPFSSKKTEEAVRAVERQKSLLTLALENDHILLSQEIRRETAALHTGVREIQKDRKSLAAGYIDLYKKMKESKKKTSLDRAEYSQLLTTVAKEFSTVFVVIDALDECDEDNRARLDFLKDIRSLQATVRIFATSRPIRSIEQDFQGAVQVKIHPQNADIDEFVQGRLESEPKFHAHVTVDAGLAQFIRDAVLEKCQGYQFRLAKLHMDALAKKAKCSKIAVINAASRLPSELNATYHDALERINGQHEEDSHLARQIYIVIRQSDHKLRISLHLAVELGTPAIVKALLQHGAEINTRNRWSEAPLRCAARRTNKIGVASLECRLDNDALVDPYDLNAITPLNLSAMSDNLQAVEILLSYRADVDGKQGVWQCSFGKTVSPLGPPTPLFSTVMNGNLDMIKMLLGMGAVVTTATRKVNSEFVKT
;
A
#
# COMPACT_ATOMS: atom_id res chain seq x y z
N MET A 1 47.11 0.08 -17.53
CA MET A 1 46.92 1.54 -17.70
C MET A 1 47.30 1.89 -19.12
N GLY A 2 46.33 1.92 -20.04
CA GLY A 2 46.52 2.42 -21.39
C GLY A 2 45.59 3.62 -21.53
N ASP A 3 46.16 4.80 -21.67
CA ASP A 3 45.46 6.08 -21.68
C ASP A 3 44.40 6.14 -22.81
N PRO A 4 43.12 6.48 -22.56
CA PRO A 4 42.12 6.63 -23.62
C PRO A 4 42.49 7.72 -24.64
N LEU A 5 43.36 8.66 -24.25
CA LEU A 5 44.01 9.62 -25.13
C LEU A 5 44.91 8.96 -26.20
N SER A 6 45.53 7.82 -25.90
CA SER A 6 46.44 7.08 -26.81
C SER A 6 45.71 6.51 -28.04
N VAL A 7 44.45 6.13 -27.85
CA VAL A 7 43.68 5.45 -28.89
C VAL A 7 42.96 6.45 -29.80
N THR A 8 42.41 7.52 -29.24
CA THR A 8 41.90 8.66 -30.01
C THR A 8 43.01 9.35 -30.83
N THR A 9 44.27 9.37 -30.33
CA THR A 9 45.42 9.83 -31.15
C THR A 9 45.69 8.99 -32.40
N SER A 10 45.21 7.74 -32.46
CA SER A 10 45.41 6.89 -33.64
C SER A 10 44.35 7.11 -34.73
N ILE A 11 43.13 7.51 -34.37
CA ILE A 11 41.98 7.64 -35.31
C ILE A 11 41.85 9.08 -35.83
N ASN A 12 42.02 10.09 -34.96
CA ASN A 12 41.85 11.50 -35.32
C ASN A 12 42.70 11.95 -36.53
N PRO A 13 43.98 11.55 -36.67
CA PRO A 13 44.76 11.90 -37.85
C PRO A 13 44.20 11.30 -39.14
N VAL A 14 43.66 10.08 -39.07
CA VAL A 14 43.08 9.37 -40.23
C VAL A 14 41.76 10.01 -40.64
N LEU A 15 40.94 10.39 -39.65
CA LEU A 15 39.69 11.11 -39.86
C LEU A 15 39.93 12.46 -40.54
N GLN A 16 40.90 13.25 -40.07
CA GLN A 16 41.28 14.54 -40.67
C GLN A 16 41.77 14.39 -42.12
N LEU A 17 42.59 13.36 -42.39
CA LEU A 17 43.05 13.06 -43.75
C LEU A 17 41.88 12.67 -44.67
N ALA A 18 40.93 11.88 -44.18
CA ALA A 18 39.74 11.51 -44.95
C ALA A 18 38.89 12.74 -45.28
N THR A 19 38.73 13.68 -44.33
CA THR A 19 38.03 14.96 -44.55
C THR A 19 38.75 15.82 -45.58
N SER A 20 40.08 15.98 -45.47
CA SER A 20 40.89 16.76 -46.40
C SER A 20 40.78 16.23 -47.83
N VAL A 21 40.93 14.92 -48.00
CA VAL A 21 40.79 14.26 -49.30
C VAL A 21 39.35 14.39 -49.83
N ALA A 22 38.32 14.21 -49.00
CA ALA A 22 36.93 14.33 -49.41
C ALA A 22 36.55 15.75 -49.88
N VAL A 23 37.07 16.80 -49.23
CA VAL A 23 36.88 18.21 -49.64
C VAL A 23 37.51 18.44 -51.01
N TYR A 24 38.77 18.03 -51.19
CA TYR A 24 39.46 18.20 -52.47
C TYR A 24 38.74 17.50 -53.63
N LEU A 25 38.26 16.27 -53.39
CA LEU A 25 37.59 15.50 -54.43
C LEU A 25 36.20 16.06 -54.80
N ARG A 26 35.54 16.80 -53.90
CA ARG A 26 34.26 17.47 -54.17
C ARG A 26 34.39 18.61 -55.18
N ASP A 27 35.57 19.24 -55.25
CA ASP A 27 35.86 20.38 -56.12
C ASP A 27 36.31 19.98 -57.54
N VAL A 28 36.45 18.68 -57.83
CA VAL A 28 36.80 18.13 -59.16
C VAL A 28 35.54 18.08 -60.05
N LYS A 29 35.44 18.97 -61.05
CA LYS A 29 34.39 18.93 -62.10
C LYS A 29 34.86 18.07 -63.29
N ASP A 30 34.01 17.14 -63.73
CA ASP A 30 34.23 16.10 -64.77
C ASP A 30 35.00 14.83 -64.33
N ALA A 31 34.78 14.40 -63.09
CA ALA A 31 35.25 13.11 -62.57
C ALA A 31 34.64 11.90 -63.31
N SER A 32 35.50 10.93 -63.70
CA SER A 32 35.08 9.62 -64.22
C SER A 32 34.22 8.84 -63.22
N LYS A 33 33.50 7.80 -63.68
CA LYS A 33 32.66 6.95 -62.81
C LYS A 33 33.43 6.41 -61.60
N ASP A 34 34.70 6.07 -61.79
CA ASP A 34 35.56 5.51 -60.73
C ASP A 34 36.00 6.57 -59.72
N CYS A 35 36.19 7.81 -60.16
CA CYS A 35 36.46 8.93 -59.25
C CYS A 35 35.25 9.24 -58.36
N LYS A 36 34.02 9.23 -58.92
CA LYS A 36 32.79 9.38 -58.12
C LYS A 36 32.63 8.23 -57.12
N LYS A 37 33.00 7.01 -57.51
CA LYS A 37 33.00 5.85 -56.62
C LYS A 37 34.00 6.02 -55.47
N LEU A 38 35.23 6.47 -55.76
CA LEU A 38 36.24 6.74 -54.74
C LEU A 38 35.79 7.82 -53.74
N VAL A 39 35.10 8.87 -54.21
CA VAL A 39 34.51 9.92 -53.34
C VAL A 39 33.49 9.35 -52.37
N LEU A 40 32.58 8.51 -52.87
CA LEU A 40 31.57 7.85 -52.05
C LEU A 40 32.23 6.93 -51.02
N GLU A 41 33.21 6.13 -51.43
CA GLU A 41 33.92 5.20 -50.55
C GLU A 41 34.71 5.91 -49.44
N ILE A 42 35.41 7.01 -49.76
CA ILE A 42 36.11 7.84 -48.77
C ILE A 42 35.11 8.51 -47.82
N SER A 43 33.95 8.94 -48.32
CA SER A 43 32.88 9.51 -47.49
C SER A 43 32.28 8.47 -46.54
N CYS A 44 32.10 7.22 -47.01
CA CYS A 44 31.65 6.11 -46.18
C CYS A 44 32.66 5.78 -45.07
N ILE A 45 33.95 5.73 -45.41
CA ILE A 45 35.02 5.53 -44.42
C ILE A 45 35.05 6.67 -43.40
N HIS A 46 34.89 7.92 -43.83
CA HIS A 46 34.81 9.06 -42.92
C HIS A 46 33.64 8.89 -41.93
N GLY A 47 32.47 8.48 -42.41
CA GLY A 47 31.32 8.18 -41.54
C GLY A 47 31.63 7.06 -40.55
N ILE A 48 32.22 5.96 -41.01
CA ILE A 48 32.61 4.81 -40.15
C ILE A 48 33.63 5.25 -39.07
N LEU A 49 34.65 6.03 -39.45
CA LEU A 49 35.67 6.52 -38.53
C LEU A 49 35.11 7.55 -37.53
N ALA A 50 34.14 8.37 -37.94
CA ALA A 50 33.45 9.30 -37.05
C ALA A 50 32.61 8.54 -36.02
N THR A 51 31.82 7.55 -36.46
CA THR A 51 31.07 6.67 -35.55
C THR A 51 32.02 5.94 -34.59
N LEU A 52 33.13 5.39 -35.10
CA LEU A 52 34.15 4.74 -34.27
C LEU A 52 34.74 5.72 -33.22
N SER A 53 35.00 6.97 -33.60
CA SER A 53 35.52 8.00 -32.69
C SER A 53 34.51 8.43 -31.62
N ASP A 54 33.24 8.58 -31.98
CA ASP A 54 32.17 8.92 -31.05
C ASP A 54 31.96 7.78 -30.05
N THR A 55 31.90 6.53 -30.52
CA THR A 55 31.75 5.34 -29.66
C THR A 55 32.91 5.18 -28.66
N ILE A 56 34.13 5.57 -29.01
CA ILE A 56 35.29 5.53 -28.09
C ILE A 56 35.20 6.60 -26.99
N SER A 57 34.57 7.73 -27.28
CA SER A 57 34.49 8.85 -26.34
C SER A 57 33.59 8.57 -25.14
N ASP A 58 32.74 7.53 -25.24
CA ASP A 58 31.73 7.15 -24.25
C ASP A 58 32.08 5.90 -23.41
N VAL A 59 33.26 5.28 -23.59
CA VAL A 59 33.63 4.00 -22.95
C VAL A 59 34.64 4.19 -21.81
N GLU A 60 34.35 3.62 -20.63
CA GLU A 60 35.26 3.61 -19.47
C GLU A 60 36.36 2.52 -19.58
N ASP A 61 37.52 2.79 -18.96
CA ASP A 61 38.87 2.23 -19.17
C ASP A 61 39.08 0.69 -19.07
N SER A 62 38.05 -0.13 -18.91
CA SER A 62 38.17 -1.58 -18.64
C SER A 62 37.61 -2.51 -19.74
N ASP A 63 37.20 -1.99 -20.89
CA ASP A 63 36.47 -2.79 -21.87
C ASP A 63 37.33 -3.52 -22.91
N ALA A 64 36.85 -4.71 -23.32
CA ALA A 64 37.42 -5.54 -24.39
C ALA A 64 37.65 -4.77 -25.71
N TRP A 65 36.93 -3.66 -25.89
CA TRP A 65 37.03 -2.73 -27.00
C TRP A 65 38.42 -2.08 -27.12
N ALA A 66 39.10 -1.80 -26.00
CA ALA A 66 40.46 -1.24 -26.02
C ALA A 66 41.50 -2.18 -26.63
N VAL A 67 41.26 -3.50 -26.62
CA VAL A 67 42.12 -4.50 -27.27
C VAL A 67 41.89 -4.50 -28.78
N THR A 68 40.63 -4.51 -29.22
CA THR A 68 40.25 -4.50 -30.64
C THR A 68 40.79 -3.27 -31.36
N ILE A 69 40.69 -2.06 -30.78
CA ILE A 69 41.23 -0.85 -31.43
C ILE A 69 42.76 -0.90 -31.55
N LYS A 70 43.46 -1.43 -30.53
CA LYS A 70 44.92 -1.55 -30.58
C LYS A 70 45.34 -2.44 -31.74
N THR A 71 44.63 -3.55 -31.98
CA THR A 71 44.86 -4.43 -33.13
C THR A 71 44.53 -3.74 -34.47
N LEU A 72 43.49 -2.90 -34.52
CA LEU A 72 43.17 -2.12 -35.72
C LEU A 72 44.24 -1.06 -36.08
N ALA A 73 44.95 -0.55 -35.07
CA ALA A 73 45.99 0.48 -35.16
C ALA A 73 47.43 -0.07 -35.18
N GLU A 74 47.62 -1.39 -35.27
CA GLU A 74 48.94 -2.01 -35.44
C GLU A 74 49.62 -1.57 -36.75
N PRO A 75 50.96 -1.73 -36.90
CA PRO A 75 51.71 -1.28 -38.07
C PRO A 75 51.18 -1.81 -39.42
N ASP A 76 50.66 -3.04 -39.44
CA ASP A 76 50.00 -3.68 -40.60
C ASP A 76 48.46 -3.69 -40.47
N GLY A 77 47.94 -2.93 -39.51
CA GLY A 77 46.52 -2.83 -39.21
C GLY A 77 45.75 -1.97 -40.22
N PRO A 78 44.43 -2.17 -40.32
CA PRO A 78 43.58 -1.49 -41.28
C PRO A 78 43.61 0.04 -41.16
N LEU A 79 43.76 0.59 -39.95
CA LEU A 79 43.83 2.05 -39.74
C LEU A 79 45.16 2.64 -40.24
N THR A 80 46.28 1.96 -40.01
CA THR A 80 47.62 2.39 -40.45
C THR A 80 47.75 2.32 -41.97
N ILE A 81 47.21 1.25 -42.57
CA ILE A 81 47.14 1.09 -44.03
C ILE A 81 46.27 2.21 -44.64
N LEU A 82 45.11 2.47 -44.06
CA LEU A 82 44.19 3.50 -44.55
C LEU A 82 44.78 4.92 -44.39
N GLN A 83 45.49 5.19 -43.29
CA GLN A 83 46.23 6.43 -43.10
C GLN A 83 47.30 6.63 -44.18
N THR A 84 48.06 5.57 -44.49
CA THR A 84 49.12 5.61 -45.51
C THR A 84 48.52 5.84 -46.90
N LEU A 85 47.43 5.15 -47.24
CA LEU A 85 46.73 5.33 -48.50
C LEU A 85 46.16 6.74 -48.66
N LEU A 86 45.53 7.29 -47.62
CA LEU A 86 44.98 8.66 -47.64
C LEU A 86 46.09 9.71 -47.74
N LYS A 87 47.21 9.55 -47.02
CA LYS A 87 48.38 10.44 -47.17
C LYS A 87 48.96 10.41 -48.58
N GLN A 88 49.06 9.23 -49.20
CA GLN A 88 49.53 9.11 -50.58
C GLN A 88 48.57 9.74 -51.59
N LEU A 89 47.26 9.61 -51.36
CA LEU A 89 46.22 10.28 -52.15
C LEU A 89 46.32 11.80 -52.00
N GLU A 90 46.36 12.31 -50.77
CA GLU A 90 46.46 13.74 -50.46
C GLU A 90 47.76 14.35 -51.03
N ALA A 91 48.90 13.69 -50.88
CA ALA A 91 50.19 14.17 -51.41
C ALA A 91 50.20 14.25 -52.95
N LYS A 92 49.48 13.35 -53.63
CA LYS A 92 49.37 13.37 -55.10
C LYS A 92 48.36 14.42 -55.56
N LEU A 93 47.24 14.57 -54.85
CA LEU A 93 46.22 15.59 -55.12
C LEU A 93 46.79 17.01 -54.90
N SER A 94 47.52 17.23 -53.80
CA SER A 94 48.16 18.52 -53.48
C SER A 94 49.28 18.91 -54.44
N LYS A 95 50.10 17.96 -54.92
CA LYS A 95 51.11 18.21 -55.97
C LYS A 95 50.50 18.62 -57.30
N CYS A 96 49.31 18.10 -57.63
CA CYS A 96 48.57 18.53 -58.82
C CYS A 96 47.91 19.91 -58.62
N ALA A 97 47.51 20.24 -57.39
CA ALA A 97 46.95 21.55 -57.04
C ALA A 97 47.99 22.68 -56.99
N SER A 98 49.27 22.38 -56.72
CA SER A 98 50.35 23.37 -56.67
C SER A 98 51.02 23.63 -58.02
N ALA A 99 50.89 22.71 -58.99
CA ALA A 99 51.32 22.91 -60.38
C ALA A 99 50.42 23.91 -61.13
N THR A 100 49.21 24.18 -60.63
CA THR A 100 48.28 25.19 -61.11
C THR A 100 48.20 26.32 -60.08
N GLY A 101 48.99 27.37 -60.28
CA GLY A 101 49.16 28.49 -59.35
C GLY A 101 47.85 28.98 -58.68
N PHE A 102 47.84 28.94 -57.35
CA PHE A 102 46.70 29.23 -56.49
C PHE A 102 46.30 30.71 -56.54
N LYS A 103 45.42 31.09 -57.47
CA LYS A 103 44.46 32.17 -57.27
C LYS A 103 43.07 31.64 -57.61
N LYS A 104 42.17 31.67 -56.62
CA LYS A 104 40.74 31.31 -56.68
C LYS A 104 40.10 31.82 -57.97
N SER A 105 40.03 30.97 -58.99
CA SER A 105 39.37 31.25 -60.26
C SER A 105 39.10 29.95 -61.01
N SER A 106 37.99 29.30 -60.68
CA SER A 106 37.02 28.71 -61.63
C SER A 106 37.56 28.12 -62.95
N LYS A 107 38.57 27.24 -62.90
CA LYS A 107 38.83 26.27 -63.98
C LYS A 107 39.07 24.90 -63.36
N SER A 108 38.23 23.95 -63.80
CA SER A 108 38.12 22.55 -63.39
C SER A 108 39.48 21.93 -62.99
N LEU A 109 39.56 21.44 -61.75
CA LEU A 109 40.68 20.62 -61.28
C LEU A 109 40.65 19.30 -62.08
N LEU A 110 41.58 19.14 -63.01
CA LEU A 110 41.70 17.92 -63.82
C LEU A 110 42.13 16.72 -62.96
N TRP A 111 41.46 15.58 -63.15
CA TRP A 111 41.74 14.33 -62.44
C TRP A 111 43.14 13.79 -62.77
N PRO A 112 44.02 13.57 -61.78
CA PRO A 112 45.45 13.29 -62.05
C PRO A 112 45.80 11.80 -62.16
N PHE A 113 44.84 10.88 -62.02
CA PHE A 113 45.10 9.44 -62.01
C PHE A 113 44.62 8.75 -63.30
N SER A 114 45.32 7.70 -63.72
CA SER A 114 44.82 6.80 -64.76
C SER A 114 43.64 5.96 -64.23
N SER A 115 42.74 5.53 -65.11
CA SER A 115 41.56 4.71 -64.76
C SER A 115 41.96 3.49 -63.92
N LYS A 116 43.00 2.76 -64.37
CA LYS A 116 43.53 1.56 -63.69
C LYS A 116 44.04 1.84 -62.26
N LYS A 117 44.78 2.94 -62.05
CA LYS A 117 45.28 3.32 -60.71
C LYS A 117 44.14 3.80 -59.80
N THR A 118 43.09 4.38 -60.38
CA THR A 118 41.89 4.79 -59.64
C THR A 118 41.11 3.57 -59.15
N GLU A 119 40.93 2.56 -60.00
CA GLU A 119 40.30 1.29 -59.62
C GLU A 119 41.08 0.51 -58.54
N GLU A 120 42.41 0.52 -58.58
CA GLU A 120 43.27 -0.09 -57.56
C GLU A 120 43.11 0.61 -56.20
N ALA A 121 43.05 1.94 -56.20
CA ALA A 121 42.80 2.72 -54.99
C ALA A 121 41.40 2.46 -54.43
N VAL A 122 40.36 2.42 -55.28
CA VAL A 122 38.99 2.08 -54.87
C VAL A 122 38.93 0.70 -54.24
N ARG A 123 39.55 -0.32 -54.84
CA ARG A 123 39.57 -1.69 -54.29
C ARG A 123 40.29 -1.77 -52.94
N ALA A 124 41.40 -1.04 -52.78
CA ALA A 124 42.12 -0.99 -51.51
C ALA A 124 41.27 -0.36 -50.40
N VAL A 125 40.60 0.76 -50.72
CA VAL A 125 39.70 1.50 -49.82
C VAL A 125 38.47 0.65 -49.46
N GLU A 126 37.83 0.00 -50.43
CA GLU A 126 36.71 -0.92 -50.20
C GLU A 126 37.08 -2.09 -49.29
N ARG A 127 38.26 -2.69 -49.49
CA ARG A 127 38.75 -3.79 -48.65
C ARG A 127 38.93 -3.36 -47.20
N GLN A 128 39.50 -2.17 -46.96
CA GLN A 128 39.65 -1.66 -45.59
C GLN A 128 38.32 -1.27 -44.97
N LYS A 129 37.39 -0.70 -45.75
CA LYS A 129 36.00 -0.45 -45.32
C LYS A 129 35.33 -1.73 -44.83
N SER A 130 35.38 -2.82 -45.60
CA SER A 130 34.77 -4.10 -45.22
C SER A 130 35.37 -4.67 -43.93
N LEU A 131 36.68 -4.54 -43.71
CA LEU A 131 37.33 -5.00 -42.48
C LEU A 131 36.91 -4.16 -41.26
N LEU A 132 36.80 -2.84 -41.41
CA LEU A 132 36.31 -1.95 -40.34
C LEU A 132 34.84 -2.21 -40.03
N THR A 133 34.00 -2.45 -41.04
CA THR A 133 32.58 -2.81 -40.84
C THR A 133 32.44 -4.16 -40.14
N LEU A 134 33.21 -5.18 -40.53
CA LEU A 134 33.20 -6.48 -39.85
C LEU A 134 33.65 -6.39 -38.39
N ALA A 135 34.61 -5.51 -38.08
CA ALA A 135 35.04 -5.27 -36.71
C ALA A 135 33.91 -4.65 -35.86
N LEU A 136 33.11 -3.73 -36.44
CA LEU A 136 31.92 -3.15 -35.80
C LEU A 136 30.76 -4.17 -35.67
N GLU A 137 30.55 -5.03 -36.66
CA GLU A 137 29.51 -6.07 -36.63
C GLU A 137 29.80 -7.18 -35.60
N ASN A 138 31.07 -7.48 -35.33
CA ASN A 138 31.48 -8.46 -34.31
C ASN A 138 31.06 -8.03 -32.88
N ASP A 139 30.86 -6.72 -32.66
CA ASP A 139 30.42 -6.14 -31.39
C ASP A 139 28.94 -6.46 -31.09
N HIS A 140 28.07 -6.52 -32.12
CA HIS A 140 26.69 -6.96 -31.96
C HIS A 140 26.59 -8.42 -31.49
N ILE A 141 27.57 -9.27 -31.82
CA ILE A 141 27.63 -10.66 -31.37
C ILE A 141 28.01 -10.75 -29.90
N LEU A 142 28.98 -9.94 -29.43
CA LEU A 142 29.39 -9.90 -28.03
C LEU A 142 28.29 -9.30 -27.14
N LEU A 143 27.67 -8.19 -27.56
CA LEU A 143 26.51 -7.62 -26.88
C LEU A 143 25.33 -8.61 -26.85
N SER A 144 25.08 -9.34 -27.94
CA SER A 144 24.05 -10.39 -27.99
C SER A 144 24.40 -11.65 -27.17
N GLN A 145 25.68 -11.89 -26.88
CA GLN A 145 26.13 -12.97 -26.00
C GLN A 145 26.03 -12.54 -24.53
N GLU A 146 26.31 -11.28 -24.22
CA GLU A 146 26.21 -10.74 -22.86
C GLU A 146 24.74 -10.56 -22.44
N ILE A 147 23.90 -10.02 -23.33
CA ILE A 147 22.44 -10.03 -23.14
C ILE A 147 21.92 -11.45 -22.92
N ARG A 148 22.44 -12.45 -23.66
CA ARG A 148 22.06 -13.86 -23.45
C ARG A 148 22.54 -14.40 -22.10
N ARG A 149 23.75 -14.06 -21.65
CA ARG A 149 24.26 -14.46 -20.32
C ARG A 149 23.45 -13.85 -19.20
N GLU A 150 23.19 -12.54 -19.23
CA GLU A 150 22.37 -11.86 -18.23
C GLU A 150 20.94 -12.39 -18.23
N THR A 151 20.36 -12.63 -19.41
CA THR A 151 19.01 -13.22 -19.52
C THR A 151 18.97 -14.65 -18.96
N ALA A 152 20.02 -15.45 -19.14
CA ALA A 152 20.14 -16.79 -18.57
C ALA A 152 20.33 -16.78 -17.04
N ALA A 153 21.11 -15.82 -16.52
CA ALA A 153 21.27 -15.60 -15.08
C ALA A 153 19.94 -15.19 -14.44
N LEU A 154 19.19 -14.27 -15.05
CA LEU A 154 17.85 -13.88 -14.63
C LEU A 154 16.85 -15.06 -14.64
N HIS A 155 16.87 -15.88 -15.69
CA HIS A 155 16.01 -17.08 -15.76
C HIS A 155 16.36 -18.14 -14.70
N THR A 156 17.60 -18.15 -14.21
CA THR A 156 18.05 -19.05 -13.15
C THR A 156 17.59 -18.53 -11.79
N GLY A 157 17.81 -17.24 -11.51
CA GLY A 157 17.30 -16.58 -10.30
C GLY A 157 15.77 -16.65 -10.18
N VAL A 158 15.03 -16.44 -11.28
CA VAL A 158 13.56 -16.61 -11.30
C VAL A 158 13.15 -18.07 -11.02
N ARG A 159 13.91 -19.06 -11.50
CA ARG A 159 13.65 -20.48 -11.23
C ARG A 159 13.94 -20.85 -9.78
N GLU A 160 15.00 -20.31 -9.18
CA GLU A 160 15.31 -20.47 -7.77
C GLU A 160 14.21 -19.84 -6.90
N ILE A 161 13.81 -18.60 -7.18
CA ILE A 161 12.67 -17.94 -6.54
C ILE A 161 11.37 -18.76 -6.70
N GLN A 162 11.12 -19.35 -7.87
CA GLN A 162 9.97 -20.23 -8.10
C GLN A 162 10.08 -21.58 -7.37
N LYS A 163 11.29 -22.10 -7.15
CA LYS A 163 11.55 -23.34 -6.42
C LYS A 163 11.38 -23.12 -4.91
N ASP A 164 11.87 -21.99 -4.40
CA ASP A 164 11.67 -21.56 -3.01
C ASP A 164 10.19 -21.29 -2.74
N ARG A 165 9.48 -20.69 -3.70
CA ARG A 165 8.02 -20.53 -3.67
C ARG A 165 7.25 -21.86 -3.67
N LYS A 166 7.80 -22.93 -4.27
CA LYS A 166 7.20 -24.28 -4.23
C LYS A 166 7.46 -25.02 -2.91
N SER A 167 8.59 -24.77 -2.23
CA SER A 167 8.87 -25.25 -0.86
C SER A 167 7.88 -24.67 0.15
N LEU A 168 7.65 -23.35 0.07
CA LEU A 168 6.71 -22.62 0.95
C LEU A 168 5.23 -23.02 0.77
N ALA A 169 4.89 -23.57 -0.40
CA ALA A 169 3.52 -23.74 -0.85
C ALA A 169 2.75 -24.89 -0.17
N ALA A 170 3.41 -25.99 0.23
CA ALA A 170 2.67 -27.18 0.69
C ALA A 170 1.91 -26.93 2.02
N GLY A 171 2.57 -26.38 3.04
CA GLY A 171 1.95 -26.08 4.33
C GLY A 171 0.96 -24.91 4.30
N TYR A 172 1.26 -23.88 3.49
CA TYR A 172 0.40 -22.71 3.34
C TYR A 172 -0.87 -23.02 2.53
N ILE A 173 -0.77 -23.83 1.47
CA ILE A 173 -1.92 -24.24 0.64
C ILE A 173 -2.89 -25.09 1.45
N ASP A 174 -2.39 -26.00 2.28
CA ASP A 174 -3.26 -26.86 3.11
C ASP A 174 -3.98 -26.06 4.21
N LEU A 175 -3.29 -25.09 4.83
CA LEU A 175 -3.91 -24.18 5.79
C LEU A 175 -4.95 -23.28 5.12
N TYR A 176 -4.63 -22.70 3.95
CA TYR A 176 -5.56 -21.89 3.16
C TYR A 176 -6.79 -22.68 2.72
N LYS A 177 -6.62 -23.93 2.27
CA LYS A 177 -7.73 -24.83 1.92
C LYS A 177 -8.61 -25.13 3.14
N LYS A 178 -8.03 -25.50 4.28
CA LYS A 178 -8.75 -25.72 5.54
C LYS A 178 -9.54 -24.48 5.96
N MET A 179 -8.95 -23.29 5.86
CA MET A 179 -9.63 -22.04 6.19
C MET A 179 -10.79 -21.73 5.25
N LYS A 180 -10.58 -21.91 3.93
CA LYS A 180 -11.61 -21.72 2.89
C LYS A 180 -12.78 -22.70 3.06
N GLU A 181 -12.52 -23.93 3.46
CA GLU A 181 -13.54 -24.97 3.71
C GLU A 181 -14.31 -24.72 5.02
N SER A 182 -13.65 -24.16 6.05
CA SER A 182 -14.27 -23.97 7.37
C SER A 182 -15.35 -22.87 7.41
N LYS A 183 -15.38 -21.92 6.45
CA LYS A 183 -16.26 -20.73 6.39
C LYS A 183 -16.37 -19.90 7.71
N LYS A 184 -15.58 -20.20 8.75
CA LYS A 184 -15.86 -19.72 10.12
C LYS A 184 -14.74 -18.91 10.79
N LYS A 185 -13.53 -18.85 10.24
CA LYS A 185 -12.45 -18.04 10.84
C LYS A 185 -11.50 -17.47 9.80
N THR A 186 -11.42 -16.15 9.74
CA THR A 186 -10.31 -15.40 9.12
C THR A 186 -9.12 -15.20 10.08
N SER A 187 -9.24 -15.64 11.34
CA SER A 187 -8.19 -15.54 12.35
C SER A 187 -7.60 -16.91 12.67
N LEU A 188 -6.28 -17.03 12.49
CA LEU A 188 -5.48 -18.15 12.97
C LEU A 188 -5.51 -18.20 14.50
N ASP A 189 -5.48 -19.39 15.08
CA ASP A 189 -5.17 -19.52 16.50
C ASP A 189 -3.65 -19.41 16.77
N ARG A 190 -3.28 -19.30 18.06
CA ARG A 190 -1.87 -19.11 18.42
C ARG A 190 -0.96 -20.27 18.03
N ALA A 191 -1.43 -21.49 18.22
CA ALA A 191 -0.64 -22.66 17.89
C ALA A 191 -0.42 -22.76 16.38
N GLU A 192 -1.45 -22.44 15.59
CA GLU A 192 -1.43 -22.43 14.14
C GLU A 192 -0.43 -21.40 13.59
N TYR A 193 -0.45 -20.14 14.07
CA TYR A 193 0.51 -19.14 13.58
C TYR A 193 1.94 -19.44 14.03
N SER A 194 2.16 -19.89 15.28
CA SER A 194 3.51 -20.17 15.80
C SER A 194 4.14 -21.36 15.08
N GLN A 195 3.34 -22.40 14.76
CA GLN A 195 3.79 -23.54 13.97
C GLN A 195 4.12 -23.15 12.51
N LEU A 196 3.30 -22.28 11.91
CA LEU A 196 3.54 -21.79 10.56
C LEU A 196 4.81 -20.94 10.50
N LEU A 197 4.97 -19.98 11.42
CA LEU A 197 6.17 -19.15 11.53
C LEU A 197 7.42 -19.99 11.73
N THR A 198 7.36 -21.00 12.59
CA THR A 198 8.49 -21.93 12.81
C THR A 198 8.85 -22.71 11.56
N THR A 199 7.84 -23.24 10.85
CA THR A 199 8.05 -23.99 9.61
C THR A 199 8.69 -23.11 8.53
N VAL A 200 8.17 -21.89 8.35
CA VAL A 200 8.67 -20.95 7.35
C VAL A 200 10.07 -20.45 7.71
N ALA A 201 10.30 -20.10 8.97
CA ALA A 201 11.58 -19.56 9.43
C ALA A 201 12.74 -20.56 9.30
N LYS A 202 12.48 -21.88 9.37
CA LYS A 202 13.51 -22.92 9.19
C LYS A 202 14.18 -22.91 7.82
N GLU A 203 13.49 -22.43 6.80
CA GLU A 203 14.03 -22.35 5.44
C GLU A 203 15.06 -21.20 5.29
N PHE A 204 15.16 -20.30 6.28
CA PHE A 204 16.00 -19.12 6.21
C PHE A 204 17.04 -19.11 7.35
N SER A 205 18.29 -18.79 7.03
CA SER A 205 19.35 -18.64 8.03
C SER A 205 19.18 -17.39 8.90
N THR A 206 18.58 -16.34 8.33
CA THR A 206 18.29 -15.07 8.99
C THR A 206 16.86 -14.63 8.69
N VAL A 207 16.13 -14.18 9.72
CA VAL A 207 14.74 -13.73 9.61
C VAL A 207 14.62 -12.33 10.21
N PHE A 208 14.09 -11.39 9.44
CA PHE A 208 13.76 -10.05 9.91
C PHE A 208 12.27 -9.96 10.22
N VAL A 209 11.94 -9.55 11.44
CA VAL A 209 10.55 -9.41 11.90
C VAL A 209 10.28 -7.94 12.19
N VAL A 210 9.36 -7.36 11.42
CA VAL A 210 8.88 -5.99 11.61
C VAL A 210 7.51 -6.06 12.27
N ILE A 211 7.39 -5.48 13.46
CA ILE A 211 6.16 -5.46 14.25
C ILE A 211 5.68 -4.02 14.32
N ASP A 212 4.52 -3.75 13.75
CA ASP A 212 3.87 -2.44 13.90
C ASP A 212 2.95 -2.43 15.12
N ALA A 213 3.03 -1.35 15.90
CA ALA A 213 2.16 -1.03 17.01
C ALA A 213 2.07 -2.15 18.08
N LEU A 214 3.21 -2.57 18.61
CA LEU A 214 3.32 -3.63 19.61
C LEU A 214 2.54 -3.32 20.91
N ASP A 215 2.31 -2.04 21.22
CA ASP A 215 1.44 -1.60 22.32
C ASP A 215 -0.05 -1.88 22.11
N GLU A 216 -0.46 -2.28 20.91
CA GLU A 216 -1.84 -2.66 20.61
C GLU A 216 -2.14 -4.14 20.90
N CYS A 217 -1.11 -4.94 21.23
CA CYS A 217 -1.31 -6.30 21.67
C CYS A 217 -1.95 -6.35 23.06
N ASP A 218 -3.00 -7.17 23.19
CA ASP A 218 -3.71 -7.39 24.45
C ASP A 218 -2.76 -7.85 25.58
N GLU A 219 -2.70 -7.08 26.66
CA GLU A 219 -1.87 -7.37 27.83
C GLU A 219 -2.57 -8.34 28.80
N ASP A 220 -3.91 -8.40 28.81
CA ASP A 220 -4.67 -9.11 29.86
C ASP A 220 -4.42 -10.63 29.84
N ASN A 221 -4.05 -11.17 28.68
CA ASN A 221 -3.82 -12.61 28.48
C ASN A 221 -2.35 -13.00 28.28
N ARG A 222 -1.39 -12.13 28.62
CA ARG A 222 0.05 -12.32 28.34
C ARG A 222 0.39 -12.54 26.86
N ALA A 223 -0.55 -12.30 25.94
CA ALA A 223 -0.43 -12.64 24.53
C ALA A 223 0.80 -12.00 23.88
N ARG A 224 1.12 -10.75 24.25
CA ARG A 224 2.33 -10.05 23.77
C ARG A 224 3.63 -10.75 24.16
N LEU A 225 3.79 -11.07 25.45
CA LEU A 225 5.01 -11.73 25.97
C LEU A 225 5.22 -13.08 25.29
N ASP A 226 4.12 -13.79 25.13
CA ASP A 226 4.06 -15.11 24.55
C ASP A 226 4.36 -15.09 23.04
N PHE A 227 3.85 -14.10 22.31
CA PHE A 227 4.22 -13.85 20.91
C PHE A 227 5.72 -13.52 20.74
N LEU A 228 6.27 -12.64 21.58
CA LEU A 228 7.69 -12.29 21.55
C LEU A 228 8.58 -13.50 21.88
N LYS A 229 8.16 -14.36 22.81
CA LYS A 229 8.84 -15.64 23.10
C LYS A 229 8.83 -16.56 21.90
N ASP A 230 7.67 -16.71 21.24
CA ASP A 230 7.53 -17.58 20.07
C ASP A 230 8.49 -17.11 18.96
N ILE A 231 8.55 -15.80 18.67
CA ILE A 231 9.49 -15.22 17.68
C ILE A 231 10.95 -15.42 18.07
N ARG A 232 11.31 -15.20 19.34
CA ARG A 232 12.69 -15.37 19.83
C ARG A 232 13.13 -16.84 19.85
N SER A 233 12.18 -17.77 19.89
CA SER A 233 12.44 -19.21 19.91
C SER A 233 12.64 -19.83 18.51
N LEU A 234 12.50 -19.05 17.45
CA LEU A 234 12.74 -19.54 16.08
C LEU A 234 14.20 -19.97 15.91
N GLN A 235 14.43 -21.06 15.18
CA GLN A 235 15.76 -21.63 14.98
C GLN A 235 16.70 -20.76 14.12
N ALA A 236 16.13 -19.83 13.35
CA ALA A 236 16.88 -18.90 12.52
C ALA A 236 17.51 -17.77 13.34
N THR A 237 18.49 -17.06 12.77
CA THR A 237 18.97 -15.81 13.36
C THR A 237 17.89 -14.73 13.21
N VAL A 238 17.17 -14.41 14.28
CA VAL A 238 16.07 -13.44 14.23
C VAL A 238 16.54 -12.02 14.56
N ARG A 239 16.14 -11.05 13.73
CA ARG A 239 16.32 -9.61 13.96
C ARG A 239 14.95 -8.93 14.05
N ILE A 240 14.67 -8.30 15.17
CA ILE A 240 13.35 -7.70 15.46
C ILE A 240 13.45 -6.19 15.36
N PHE A 241 12.52 -5.59 14.62
CA PHE A 241 12.21 -4.16 14.64
C PHE A 241 10.76 -4.01 15.09
N ALA A 242 10.49 -3.20 16.12
CA ALA A 242 9.15 -3.00 16.63
C ALA A 242 8.86 -1.51 16.84
N THR A 243 7.66 -1.08 16.46
CA THR A 243 7.13 0.25 16.82
C THR A 243 6.21 0.11 18.03
N SER A 244 6.27 1.06 18.96
CA SER A 244 5.46 1.05 20.18
C SER A 244 5.41 2.43 20.82
N ARG A 245 4.34 2.70 21.57
CA ARG A 245 4.34 3.76 22.59
C ARG A 245 5.38 3.47 23.70
N PRO A 246 5.86 4.49 24.43
CA PRO A 246 6.79 4.33 25.55
C PRO A 246 6.08 3.72 26.76
N ILE A 247 5.88 2.41 26.72
CA ILE A 247 5.27 1.61 27.79
C ILE A 247 6.37 0.88 28.53
N ARG A 248 6.44 1.04 29.86
CA ARG A 248 7.49 0.47 30.71
C ARG A 248 7.67 -1.04 30.53
N SER A 249 6.59 -1.80 30.38
CA SER A 249 6.63 -3.25 30.16
C SER A 249 7.32 -3.61 28.83
N ILE A 250 7.04 -2.86 27.76
CA ILE A 250 7.67 -3.06 26.44
C ILE A 250 9.13 -2.59 26.47
N GLU A 251 9.43 -1.49 27.14
CA GLU A 251 10.81 -1.02 27.30
C GLU A 251 11.67 -2.05 28.05
N GLN A 252 11.09 -2.75 29.04
CA GLN A 252 11.74 -3.87 29.73
C GLN A 252 11.95 -5.07 28.79
N ASP A 253 10.97 -5.43 27.97
CA ASP A 253 11.08 -6.53 27.01
C ASP A 253 12.22 -6.31 25.99
N PHE A 254 12.54 -5.05 25.68
CA PHE A 254 13.58 -4.63 24.73
C PHE A 254 14.77 -3.95 25.43
N GLN A 255 15.03 -4.25 26.70
CA GLN A 255 16.15 -3.67 27.44
C GLN A 255 17.48 -3.96 26.72
N GLY A 256 18.25 -2.90 26.44
CA GLY A 256 19.52 -2.98 25.72
C GLY A 256 19.41 -2.96 24.19
N ALA A 257 18.20 -2.94 23.61
CA ALA A 257 18.00 -2.74 22.18
C ALA A 257 18.23 -1.27 21.77
N VAL A 258 18.57 -1.05 20.49
CA VAL A 258 18.66 0.29 19.91
C VAL A 258 17.25 0.89 19.84
N GLN A 259 17.08 2.08 20.38
CA GLN A 259 15.80 2.79 20.37
C GLN A 259 15.90 4.05 19.51
N VAL A 260 14.93 4.24 18.62
CA VAL A 260 14.76 5.46 17.83
C VAL A 260 13.47 6.11 18.27
N LYS A 261 13.55 7.30 18.86
CA LYS A 261 12.38 8.07 19.26
C LYS A 261 11.80 8.79 18.04
N ILE A 262 10.57 8.45 17.69
CA ILE A 262 9.81 9.14 16.64
C ILE A 262 8.90 10.15 17.33
N HIS A 263 9.24 11.44 17.22
CA HIS A 263 8.41 12.54 17.70
C HIS A 263 8.28 13.59 16.59
N PRO A 264 7.14 14.29 16.51
CA PRO A 264 6.99 15.39 15.58
C PRO A 264 8.04 16.48 15.87
N GLN A 265 8.52 17.15 14.85
CA GLN A 265 9.31 18.36 15.00
C GLN A 265 8.37 19.56 15.12
N ASN A 266 8.87 20.68 15.67
CA ASN A 266 8.10 21.91 15.71
C ASN A 266 7.69 22.37 14.30
N ALA A 267 8.52 22.13 13.28
CA ALA A 267 8.20 22.41 11.88
C ALA A 267 6.96 21.62 11.40
N ASP A 268 6.84 20.33 11.76
CA ASP A 268 5.69 19.51 11.37
C ASP A 268 4.39 20.01 12.02
N ILE A 269 4.47 20.40 13.29
CA ILE A 269 3.32 20.95 14.03
C ILE A 269 2.91 22.30 13.43
N ASP A 270 3.88 23.13 13.11
CA ASP A 270 3.68 24.44 12.53
C ASP A 270 3.02 24.37 11.15
N GLU A 271 3.52 23.49 10.26
CA GLU A 271 2.93 23.23 8.96
C GLU A 271 1.49 22.70 9.09
N PHE A 272 1.24 21.81 10.05
CA PHE A 272 -0.11 21.33 10.34
C PHE A 272 -1.05 22.46 10.79
N VAL A 273 -0.60 23.34 11.70
CA VAL A 273 -1.40 24.47 12.19
C VAL A 273 -1.68 25.44 11.04
N GLN A 274 -0.66 25.79 10.25
CA GLN A 274 -0.81 26.65 9.09
C GLN A 274 -1.83 26.08 8.10
N GLY A 275 -1.68 24.80 7.71
CA GLY A 275 -2.61 24.14 6.80
C GLY A 275 -4.04 24.11 7.33
N ARG A 276 -4.24 23.97 8.65
CA ARG A 276 -5.56 24.05 9.29
C ARG A 276 -6.14 25.47 9.25
N LEU A 277 -5.33 26.50 9.48
CA LEU A 277 -5.76 27.90 9.41
C LEU A 277 -6.19 28.30 7.99
N GLU A 278 -5.50 27.79 6.97
CA GLU A 278 -5.78 28.07 5.56
C GLU A 278 -7.00 27.29 5.03
N SER A 279 -7.09 26.00 5.36
CA SER A 279 -8.12 25.08 4.83
C SER A 279 -9.46 25.17 5.54
N GLU A 280 -9.52 25.60 6.80
CA GLU A 280 -10.78 25.67 7.52
C GLU A 280 -11.51 27.00 7.32
N PRO A 281 -12.77 26.98 6.80
CA PRO A 281 -13.54 28.20 6.54
C PRO A 281 -13.74 29.09 7.78
N LYS A 282 -13.79 28.47 8.96
CA LYS A 282 -14.00 29.15 10.25
C LYS A 282 -12.83 30.06 10.64
N PHE A 283 -11.61 29.67 10.27
CA PHE A 283 -10.41 30.47 10.51
C PHE A 283 -10.13 31.41 9.35
N HIS A 284 -10.40 30.97 8.11
CA HIS A 284 -10.15 31.72 6.89
C HIS A 284 -10.68 33.16 6.95
N ALA A 285 -11.91 33.37 7.46
CA ALA A 285 -12.52 34.69 7.59
C ALA A 285 -11.77 35.65 8.55
N HIS A 286 -11.08 35.14 9.58
CA HIS A 286 -10.34 35.96 10.54
C HIS A 286 -8.86 36.11 10.15
N VAL A 287 -8.27 35.06 9.59
CA VAL A 287 -6.85 34.96 9.26
C VAL A 287 -6.49 35.71 7.98
N THR A 288 -7.36 35.72 6.97
CA THR A 288 -7.15 36.51 5.74
C THR A 288 -7.15 38.02 6.00
N VAL A 289 -7.86 38.45 7.04
CA VAL A 289 -8.00 39.86 7.43
C VAL A 289 -6.88 40.29 8.39
N ASP A 290 -6.35 39.37 9.20
CA ASP A 290 -5.28 39.65 10.16
C ASP A 290 -4.22 38.54 10.20
N ALA A 291 -3.11 38.77 9.48
CA ALA A 291 -1.95 37.89 9.48
C ALA A 291 -1.29 37.77 10.88
N GLY A 292 -1.42 38.79 11.73
CA GLY A 292 -0.90 38.76 13.11
C GLY A 292 -1.63 37.76 14.00
N LEU A 293 -2.93 37.57 13.79
CA LEU A 293 -3.69 36.53 14.49
C LEU A 293 -3.23 35.12 14.12
N ALA A 294 -2.91 34.90 12.84
CA ALA A 294 -2.43 33.61 12.35
C ALA A 294 -1.11 33.24 13.03
N GLN A 295 -0.17 34.19 13.08
CA GLN A 295 1.11 34.01 13.76
C GLN A 295 0.92 33.77 15.25
N PHE A 296 0.06 34.55 15.91
CA PHE A 296 -0.23 34.38 17.33
C PHE A 296 -0.78 32.97 17.67
N ILE A 297 -1.67 32.44 16.83
CA ILE A 297 -2.21 31.08 17.02
C ILE A 297 -1.10 30.03 16.84
N ARG A 298 -0.25 30.17 15.81
CA ARG A 298 0.89 29.27 15.57
C ARG A 298 1.84 29.26 16.76
N ASP A 299 2.27 30.44 17.21
CA ASP A 299 3.19 30.60 18.34
C ASP A 299 2.59 30.01 19.62
N ALA A 300 1.32 30.31 19.91
CA ALA A 300 0.63 29.77 21.09
C ALA A 300 0.53 28.24 21.05
N VAL A 301 0.16 27.65 19.91
CA VAL A 301 0.06 26.19 19.78
C VAL A 301 1.44 25.52 19.87
N LEU A 302 2.46 26.09 19.23
CA LEU A 302 3.84 25.56 19.29
C LEU A 302 4.41 25.62 20.71
N GLU A 303 4.23 26.75 21.40
CA GLU A 303 4.68 26.93 22.80
C GLU A 303 4.04 25.89 23.71
N LYS A 304 2.73 25.65 23.57
CA LYS A 304 2.00 24.70 24.43
C LYS A 304 2.24 23.24 24.07
N CYS A 305 2.53 22.91 22.81
CA CYS A 305 2.80 21.53 22.41
C CYS A 305 4.22 21.05 22.75
N GLN A 306 5.15 21.99 23.02
CA GLN A 306 6.55 21.73 23.39
C GLN A 306 7.25 20.69 22.50
N GLY A 307 6.83 20.52 21.24
CA GLY A 307 7.41 19.59 20.27
C GLY A 307 7.12 18.10 20.47
N TYR A 308 6.35 17.67 21.47
CA TYR A 308 6.21 16.22 21.77
C TYR A 308 4.84 15.63 21.43
N GLN A 309 3.82 16.44 21.12
CA GLN A 309 2.43 15.95 21.09
C GLN A 309 1.61 16.51 19.91
N PHE A 310 1.73 15.88 18.74
CA PHE A 310 0.90 16.24 17.57
C PHE A 310 -0.61 16.11 17.83
N ARG A 311 -1.00 15.16 18.70
CA ARG A 311 -2.39 15.01 19.15
C ARG A 311 -2.87 16.24 19.94
N LEU A 312 -2.00 16.83 20.76
CA LEU A 312 -2.33 18.03 21.52
C LEU A 312 -2.53 19.22 20.57
N ALA A 313 -1.66 19.39 19.57
CA ALA A 313 -1.82 20.41 18.53
C ALA A 313 -3.17 20.29 17.82
N LYS A 314 -3.58 19.07 17.43
CA LYS A 314 -4.90 18.82 16.85
C LYS A 314 -6.03 19.23 17.80
N LEU A 315 -5.97 18.85 19.07
CA LEU A 315 -7.00 19.18 20.06
C LEU A 315 -7.09 20.68 20.32
N HIS A 316 -5.96 21.39 20.36
CA HIS A 316 -5.93 22.84 20.45
C HIS A 316 -6.60 23.48 19.24
N MET A 317 -6.25 23.07 18.03
CA MET A 317 -6.87 23.60 16.81
C MET A 317 -8.38 23.33 16.76
N ASP A 318 -8.83 22.14 17.14
CA ASP A 318 -10.25 21.82 17.24
C ASP A 318 -10.98 22.69 18.29
N ALA A 319 -10.33 23.00 19.42
CA ALA A 319 -10.88 23.88 20.44
C ALA A 319 -10.97 25.34 19.97
N LEU A 320 -9.91 25.84 19.33
CA LEU A 320 -9.87 27.18 18.75
C LEU A 320 -10.90 27.33 17.63
N ALA A 321 -11.09 26.31 16.79
CA ALA A 321 -12.06 26.32 15.68
C ALA A 321 -13.50 26.52 16.18
N LYS A 322 -13.83 26.01 17.37
CA LYS A 322 -15.14 26.24 18.01
C LYS A 322 -15.31 27.69 18.42
N LYS A 323 -14.25 28.35 18.88
CA LYS A 323 -14.26 29.77 19.30
C LYS A 323 -14.16 30.74 18.12
N ALA A 324 -13.54 30.31 17.02
CA ALA A 324 -13.47 31.08 15.77
C ALA A 324 -14.85 31.36 15.16
N LYS A 325 -15.85 30.53 15.47
CA LYS A 325 -17.26 30.84 15.13
C LYS A 325 -17.83 32.05 15.85
N CYS A 326 -17.30 32.38 17.03
CA CYS A 326 -17.87 33.41 17.89
C CYS A 326 -17.27 34.78 17.58
N SER A 327 -15.95 34.94 17.76
CA SER A 327 -15.24 36.20 17.48
C SER A 327 -13.73 36.02 17.50
N LYS A 328 -13.00 36.95 16.87
CA LYS A 328 -11.54 37.05 16.94
C LYS A 328 -11.01 37.12 18.38
N ILE A 329 -11.65 37.93 19.24
CA ILE A 329 -11.26 38.09 20.65
C ILE A 329 -11.42 36.78 21.41
N ALA A 330 -12.47 36.00 21.12
CA ALA A 330 -12.68 34.69 21.73
C ALA A 330 -11.58 33.69 21.35
N VAL A 331 -11.06 33.77 20.12
CA VAL A 331 -9.92 32.96 19.67
C VAL A 331 -8.65 33.35 20.39
N ILE A 332 -8.33 34.64 20.48
CA ILE A 332 -7.13 35.15 21.19
C ILE A 332 -7.16 34.70 22.66
N ASN A 333 -8.27 34.95 23.36
CA ASN A 333 -8.42 34.55 24.76
C ASN A 333 -8.31 33.03 24.96
N ALA A 334 -8.83 32.25 24.01
CA ALA A 334 -8.73 30.79 24.06
C ALA A 334 -7.30 30.30 23.80
N ALA A 335 -6.60 30.90 22.83
CA ALA A 335 -5.22 30.58 22.50
C ALA A 335 -4.26 30.86 23.68
N SER A 336 -4.46 31.96 24.42
CA SER A 336 -3.67 32.26 25.62
C SER A 336 -3.88 31.28 26.78
N ARG A 337 -5.00 30.54 26.80
CA ARG A 337 -5.38 29.62 27.87
C ARG A 337 -5.29 28.15 27.45
N LEU A 338 -4.59 27.86 26.35
CA LEU A 338 -4.41 26.48 25.91
C LEU A 338 -3.60 25.69 26.95
N PRO A 339 -4.06 24.49 27.33
CA PRO A 339 -3.35 23.64 28.29
C PRO A 339 -2.04 23.11 27.70
N SER A 340 -0.95 23.12 28.47
CA SER A 340 0.36 22.59 28.04
C SER A 340 0.46 21.07 28.07
N GLU A 341 -0.47 20.40 28.74
CA GLU A 341 -0.47 18.95 28.86
C GLU A 341 -1.74 18.32 28.30
N LEU A 342 -1.58 17.15 27.69
CA LEU A 342 -2.71 16.36 27.22
C LEU A 342 -3.68 15.98 28.35
N ASN A 343 -3.17 15.69 29.56
CA ASN A 343 -3.99 15.37 30.72
C ASN A 343 -4.84 16.55 31.19
N ALA A 344 -4.27 17.77 31.20
CA ALA A 344 -5.03 18.98 31.47
C ALA A 344 -6.12 19.21 30.40
N THR A 345 -5.82 18.91 29.13
CA THR A 345 -6.83 18.97 28.05
C THR A 345 -8.00 18.00 28.26
N TYR A 346 -7.72 16.78 28.76
CA TYR A 346 -8.77 15.82 29.14
C TYR A 346 -9.53 16.27 30.38
N HIS A 347 -8.86 16.83 31.38
CA HIS A 347 -9.50 17.37 32.56
C HIS A 347 -10.47 18.50 32.19
N ASP A 348 -10.04 19.46 31.38
CA ASP A 348 -10.89 20.54 30.86
C ASP A 348 -12.06 20.02 30.01
N ALA A 349 -11.85 18.91 29.28
CA ALA A 349 -12.94 18.27 28.55
C ALA A 349 -13.96 17.63 29.49
N LEU A 350 -13.51 16.98 30.56
CA LEU A 350 -14.37 16.38 31.57
C LEU A 350 -15.11 17.44 32.39
N GLU A 351 -14.45 18.52 32.77
CA GLU A 351 -15.08 19.68 33.41
C GLU A 351 -16.19 20.27 32.52
N ARG A 352 -15.92 20.46 31.22
CA ARG A 352 -16.95 20.91 30.25
C ARG A 352 -18.08 19.92 30.06
N ILE A 353 -17.82 18.62 30.21
CA ILE A 353 -18.85 17.59 30.16
C ILE A 353 -19.69 17.67 31.43
N ASN A 354 -19.06 17.77 32.60
CA ASN A 354 -19.72 17.82 33.91
C ASN A 354 -20.49 19.11 34.14
N GLY A 355 -20.09 20.22 33.50
CA GLY A 355 -20.76 21.51 33.58
C GLY A 355 -21.96 21.68 32.63
N GLN A 356 -22.33 20.64 31.87
CA GLN A 356 -23.54 20.65 31.05
C GLN A 356 -24.79 20.37 31.92
N HIS A 357 -25.97 20.49 31.32
CA HIS A 357 -27.21 20.10 31.98
C HIS A 357 -27.11 18.66 32.51
N GLU A 358 -27.74 18.36 33.65
CA GLU A 358 -27.55 17.10 34.38
C GLU A 358 -27.78 15.87 33.49
N GLU A 359 -28.79 15.92 32.62
CA GLU A 359 -29.12 14.87 31.65
C GLU A 359 -28.02 14.65 30.59
N ASP A 360 -27.46 15.74 30.04
CA ASP A 360 -26.39 15.67 29.02
C ASP A 360 -25.07 15.20 29.64
N SER A 361 -24.76 15.68 30.85
CA SER A 361 -23.62 15.25 31.64
C SER A 361 -23.70 13.74 31.95
N HIS A 362 -24.88 13.28 32.34
CA HIS A 362 -25.14 11.86 32.60
C HIS A 362 -25.01 11.03 31.32
N LEU A 363 -25.57 11.48 30.19
CA LEU A 363 -25.45 10.81 28.90
C LEU A 363 -23.99 10.72 28.44
N ALA A 364 -23.23 11.80 28.54
CA ALA A 364 -21.83 11.83 28.15
C ALA A 364 -20.96 10.88 29.00
N ARG A 365 -21.25 10.77 30.32
CA ARG A 365 -20.60 9.79 31.20
C ARG A 365 -20.94 8.36 30.80
N GLN A 366 -22.20 8.07 30.48
CA GLN A 366 -22.58 6.75 30.00
C GLN A 366 -21.88 6.41 28.68
N ILE A 367 -21.83 7.34 27.72
CA ILE A 367 -21.09 7.18 26.46
C ILE A 367 -19.60 6.89 26.72
N TYR A 368 -18.97 7.59 27.66
CA TYR A 368 -17.57 7.34 28.03
C TYR A 368 -17.35 5.92 28.58
N ILE A 369 -18.25 5.44 29.45
CA ILE A 369 -18.20 4.06 29.98
C ILE A 369 -18.32 3.05 28.84
N VAL A 370 -19.23 3.29 27.89
CA VAL A 370 -19.42 2.42 26.72
C VAL A 370 -18.15 2.39 25.84
N ILE A 371 -17.53 3.53 25.58
CA ILE A 371 -16.27 3.63 24.83
C ILE A 371 -15.15 2.85 25.53
N ARG A 372 -15.09 2.90 26.86
CA ARG A 372 -14.07 2.17 27.63
C ARG A 372 -14.27 0.66 27.56
N GLN A 373 -15.51 0.19 27.44
CA GLN A 373 -15.87 -1.23 27.37
C GLN A 373 -15.83 -1.81 25.95
N SER A 374 -15.67 -0.99 24.90
CA SER A 374 -15.61 -1.48 23.52
C SER A 374 -14.23 -2.03 23.18
N ASP A 375 -14.18 -3.33 22.86
CA ASP A 375 -12.98 -4.12 22.47
C ASP A 375 -12.31 -3.62 21.18
N HIS A 376 -12.99 -2.80 20.38
CA HIS A 376 -12.47 -2.22 19.14
C HIS A 376 -12.37 -0.70 19.26
N LYS A 377 -11.13 -0.19 19.21
CA LYS A 377 -10.78 1.24 19.27
C LYS A 377 -11.76 2.13 18.50
N LEU A 378 -12.30 3.12 19.22
CA LEU A 378 -13.02 4.31 18.69
C LEU A 378 -14.34 4.07 17.94
N ARG A 379 -14.93 2.88 17.95
CA ARG A 379 -16.31 2.67 17.48
C ARG A 379 -17.17 2.07 18.59
N ILE A 380 -18.08 2.88 19.13
CA ILE A 380 -19.20 2.36 19.91
C ILE A 380 -20.07 1.55 18.96
N SER A 381 -20.10 0.22 19.10
CA SER A 381 -21.00 -0.61 18.31
C SER A 381 -22.43 -0.40 18.80
N LEU A 382 -23.38 -0.36 17.87
CA LEU A 382 -24.80 -0.28 18.21
C LEU A 382 -25.22 -1.47 19.10
N HIS A 383 -24.58 -2.64 18.92
CA HIS A 383 -24.76 -3.81 19.79
C HIS A 383 -24.48 -3.51 21.26
N LEU A 384 -23.36 -2.85 21.58
CA LEU A 384 -22.99 -2.56 22.96
C LEU A 384 -23.93 -1.53 23.60
N ALA A 385 -24.35 -0.51 22.84
CA ALA A 385 -25.32 0.47 23.32
C ALA A 385 -26.69 -0.15 23.64
N VAL A 386 -27.13 -1.08 22.78
CA VAL A 386 -28.34 -1.90 22.99
C VAL A 386 -28.16 -2.85 24.17
N GLU A 387 -26.98 -3.46 24.31
CA GLU A 387 -26.65 -4.37 25.41
C GLU A 387 -26.70 -3.67 26.77
N LEU A 388 -26.25 -2.42 26.83
CA LEU A 388 -26.28 -1.63 28.06
C LEU A 388 -27.68 -1.04 28.36
N GLY A 389 -28.64 -1.16 27.44
CA GLY A 389 -30.03 -0.73 27.65
C GLY A 389 -30.17 0.79 27.82
N THR A 390 -29.47 1.56 26.98
CA THR A 390 -29.41 3.04 27.08
C THR A 390 -30.07 3.70 25.85
N PRO A 391 -31.39 4.02 25.88
CA PRO A 391 -32.10 4.55 24.71
C PRO A 391 -31.52 5.83 24.16
N ALA A 392 -31.02 6.70 25.04
CA ALA A 392 -30.40 7.96 24.65
C ALA A 392 -29.13 7.74 23.81
N ILE A 393 -28.30 6.74 24.15
CA ILE A 393 -27.09 6.39 23.39
C ILE A 393 -27.48 5.73 22.07
N VAL A 394 -28.42 4.79 22.09
CA VAL A 394 -28.93 4.13 20.89
C VAL A 394 -29.47 5.17 19.90
N LYS A 395 -30.30 6.11 20.37
CA LYS A 395 -30.84 7.21 19.56
C LYS A 395 -29.75 8.12 19.00
N ALA A 396 -28.76 8.50 19.80
CA ALA A 396 -27.66 9.35 19.35
C ALA A 396 -26.78 8.67 18.29
N LEU A 397 -26.41 7.40 18.49
CA LEU A 397 -25.62 6.63 17.52
C LEU A 397 -26.36 6.51 16.19
N LEU A 398 -27.64 6.17 16.27
CA LEU A 398 -28.53 6.11 15.12
C LEU A 398 -28.59 7.48 14.41
N GLN A 399 -28.86 8.58 15.11
CA GLN A 399 -28.90 9.93 14.51
C GLN A 399 -27.60 10.32 13.79
N HIS A 400 -26.45 9.81 14.25
CA HIS A 400 -25.13 10.05 13.65
C HIS A 400 -24.70 8.98 12.63
N GLY A 401 -25.64 8.20 12.09
CA GLY A 401 -25.40 7.30 10.96
C GLY A 401 -24.86 5.91 11.33
N ALA A 402 -25.01 5.47 12.58
CA ALA A 402 -24.72 4.07 12.92
C ALA A 402 -25.61 3.12 12.11
N GLU A 403 -24.96 2.13 11.49
CA GLU A 403 -25.64 1.10 10.69
C GLU A 403 -26.45 0.14 11.59
N ILE A 404 -27.78 0.17 11.41
CA ILE A 404 -28.76 -0.56 12.24
C ILE A 404 -28.68 -2.09 12.10
N ASN A 405 -28.17 -2.60 10.97
CA ASN A 405 -28.11 -4.03 10.64
C ASN A 405 -26.71 -4.64 10.77
N THR A 406 -25.78 -3.96 11.45
CA THR A 406 -24.40 -4.44 11.62
C THR A 406 -24.35 -5.82 12.28
N ARG A 407 -23.39 -6.65 11.90
CA ARG A 407 -23.21 -7.97 12.52
C ARG A 407 -22.03 -7.98 13.48
N ASN A 408 -22.37 -8.17 14.74
CA ASN A 408 -21.75 -9.06 15.70
C ASN A 408 -20.55 -9.98 15.34
N ARG A 409 -19.59 -10.21 16.27
CA ARG A 409 -18.65 -11.36 16.18
C ARG A 409 -19.34 -12.74 16.20
N TRP A 410 -20.55 -12.81 16.74
CA TRP A 410 -21.43 -13.99 16.69
C TRP A 410 -22.44 -13.92 15.54
N SER A 411 -22.21 -13.02 14.56
CA SER A 411 -23.12 -12.75 13.44
C SER A 411 -24.52 -12.25 13.87
N GLU A 412 -24.66 -11.68 15.07
CA GLU A 412 -25.94 -11.15 15.55
C GLU A 412 -26.15 -9.70 15.11
N ALA A 413 -27.38 -9.37 14.70
CA ALA A 413 -27.81 -7.99 14.50
C ALA A 413 -28.15 -7.31 15.85
N PRO A 414 -28.10 -5.96 15.95
CA PRO A 414 -28.43 -5.24 17.19
C PRO A 414 -29.85 -5.55 17.68
N LEU A 415 -30.82 -5.69 16.76
CA LEU A 415 -32.19 -6.08 17.08
C LEU A 415 -32.28 -7.46 17.77
N ARG A 416 -31.39 -8.39 17.40
CA ARG A 416 -31.31 -9.71 18.03
C ARG A 416 -30.75 -9.62 19.45
N CYS A 417 -29.78 -8.74 19.69
CA CYS A 417 -29.28 -8.47 21.04
C CYS A 417 -30.34 -7.80 21.93
N ALA A 418 -31.15 -6.90 21.35
CA ALA A 418 -32.26 -6.23 22.03
C ALA A 418 -33.35 -7.22 22.48
N ALA A 419 -33.76 -8.12 21.59
CA ALA A 419 -34.78 -9.14 21.82
C ALA A 419 -34.48 -10.11 22.98
N ARG A 420 -33.19 -10.38 23.24
CA ARG A 420 -32.75 -11.26 24.33
C ARG A 420 -32.88 -10.63 25.71
N ARG A 421 -32.88 -9.30 25.83
CA ARG A 421 -32.95 -8.65 27.15
C ARG A 421 -34.38 -8.65 27.66
N THR A 422 -34.57 -8.94 28.94
CA THR A 422 -35.88 -8.97 29.61
C THR A 422 -36.35 -7.58 30.09
N ASN A 423 -35.53 -6.54 29.92
CA ASN A 423 -35.93 -5.19 30.30
C ASN A 423 -36.67 -4.49 29.14
N LYS A 424 -37.66 -3.67 29.50
CA LYS A 424 -38.56 -2.94 28.58
C LYS A 424 -37.85 -2.03 27.56
N ILE A 425 -36.55 -1.84 27.74
CA ILE A 425 -35.76 -0.79 27.12
C ILE A 425 -35.08 -1.27 25.83
N GLY A 426 -34.80 -2.57 25.70
CA GLY A 426 -33.98 -3.14 24.61
C GLY A 426 -34.56 -2.89 23.22
N VAL A 427 -35.72 -3.47 22.91
CA VAL A 427 -36.35 -3.34 21.58
C VAL A 427 -36.97 -1.95 21.41
N ALA A 428 -37.54 -1.39 22.48
CA ALA A 428 -38.09 -0.04 22.49
C ALA A 428 -37.07 1.04 22.09
N SER A 429 -35.80 0.87 22.47
CA SER A 429 -34.73 1.80 22.07
C SER A 429 -34.47 1.84 20.56
N LEU A 430 -34.89 0.81 19.82
CA LEU A 430 -34.73 0.70 18.37
C LEU A 430 -36.01 1.06 17.60
N GLU A 431 -37.15 1.25 18.28
CA GLU A 431 -38.47 1.52 17.67
C GLU A 431 -38.43 2.61 16.62
N CYS A 432 -37.75 3.73 16.89
CA CYS A 432 -37.74 4.90 16.02
C CYS A 432 -37.22 4.67 14.59
N ARG A 433 -36.61 3.52 14.28
CA ARG A 433 -36.10 3.17 12.94
C ARG A 433 -36.42 1.75 12.47
N LEU A 434 -37.28 1.03 13.19
CA LEU A 434 -37.82 -0.24 12.70
C LEU A 434 -38.71 -0.05 11.45
N ASP A 435 -39.26 1.15 11.24
CA ASP A 435 -40.17 1.46 10.12
C ASP A 435 -39.52 1.65 8.74
N ASN A 436 -38.21 1.87 8.62
CA ASN A 436 -37.62 2.27 7.32
C ASN A 436 -36.29 1.60 6.91
N ASP A 437 -35.50 1.02 7.82
CA ASP A 437 -34.18 0.45 7.45
C ASP A 437 -33.77 -0.83 8.21
N ALA A 438 -34.47 -1.20 9.29
CA ALA A 438 -34.09 -2.35 10.10
C ALA A 438 -34.59 -3.67 9.49
N LEU A 439 -33.71 -4.67 9.39
CA LEU A 439 -34.13 -6.04 9.15
C LEU A 439 -34.87 -6.52 10.42
N VAL A 440 -36.16 -6.87 10.28
CA VAL A 440 -37.02 -7.29 11.41
C VAL A 440 -36.78 -8.76 11.80
N ASP A 441 -36.41 -9.61 10.84
CA ASP A 441 -36.11 -11.04 11.04
C ASP A 441 -34.62 -11.44 10.80
N PRO A 442 -33.63 -10.77 11.41
CA PRO A 442 -32.23 -11.15 11.31
C PRO A 442 -32.01 -12.46 12.06
N TYR A 443 -31.61 -13.52 11.34
CA TYR A 443 -31.32 -14.82 11.92
C TYR A 443 -29.82 -15.10 12.02
N ASP A 444 -29.45 -15.96 12.97
CA ASP A 444 -28.08 -16.43 13.15
C ASP A 444 -27.81 -17.75 12.42
N LEU A 445 -26.63 -18.35 12.66
CA LEU A 445 -26.26 -19.63 12.05
C LEU A 445 -27.19 -20.80 12.42
N ASN A 446 -28.04 -20.65 13.44
CA ASN A 446 -29.02 -21.63 13.87
C ASN A 446 -30.44 -21.32 13.39
N ALA A 447 -30.60 -20.36 12.48
CA ALA A 447 -31.90 -19.89 11.99
C ALA A 447 -32.81 -19.30 13.10
N ILE A 448 -32.22 -18.79 14.18
CA ILE A 448 -32.98 -18.21 15.29
C ILE A 448 -33.19 -16.70 15.06
N THR A 449 -34.44 -16.27 14.96
CA THR A 449 -34.84 -14.85 14.78
C THR A 449 -34.93 -14.10 16.12
N PRO A 450 -35.05 -12.76 16.13
CA PRO A 450 -35.32 -12.00 17.36
C PRO A 450 -36.65 -12.37 18.01
N LEU A 451 -37.68 -12.73 17.23
CA LEU A 451 -38.97 -13.15 17.77
C LEU A 451 -38.83 -14.47 18.54
N ASN A 452 -38.07 -15.43 18.00
CA ASN A 452 -37.77 -16.70 18.68
C ASN A 452 -37.02 -16.46 20.00
N LEU A 453 -36.02 -15.56 20.01
CA LEU A 453 -35.28 -15.24 21.24
C LEU A 453 -36.14 -14.53 22.28
N SER A 454 -37.01 -13.61 21.86
CA SER A 454 -37.93 -12.91 22.76
C SER A 454 -38.90 -13.89 23.41
N ALA A 455 -39.41 -14.84 22.62
CA ALA A 455 -40.28 -15.92 23.05
C ALA A 455 -39.56 -16.91 24.01
N MET A 456 -38.29 -17.27 23.72
CA MET A 456 -37.46 -18.10 24.60
C MET A 456 -37.09 -17.40 25.92
N SER A 457 -36.92 -16.08 25.88
CA SER A 457 -36.53 -15.26 27.04
C SER A 457 -37.74 -14.69 27.81
N ASP A 458 -38.95 -15.08 27.41
CA ASP A 458 -40.22 -14.65 27.98
C ASP A 458 -40.45 -13.13 28.01
N ASN A 459 -39.98 -12.44 26.96
CA ASN A 459 -40.15 -11.01 26.83
C ASN A 459 -41.40 -10.66 26.00
N LEU A 460 -42.57 -10.62 26.67
CA LEU A 460 -43.86 -10.26 26.03
C LEU A 460 -43.78 -8.94 25.26
N GLN A 461 -43.15 -7.91 25.83
CA GLN A 461 -43.09 -6.60 25.19
C GLN A 461 -42.23 -6.61 23.92
N ALA A 462 -41.10 -7.31 23.92
CA ALA A 462 -40.31 -7.48 22.70
C ALA A 462 -41.10 -8.23 21.62
N VAL A 463 -41.92 -9.22 22.00
CA VAL A 463 -42.81 -9.93 21.06
C VAL A 463 -43.88 -8.99 20.50
N GLU A 464 -44.55 -8.20 21.33
CA GLU A 464 -45.53 -7.19 20.89
C GLU A 464 -44.92 -6.19 19.91
N ILE A 465 -43.75 -5.63 20.26
CA ILE A 465 -43.05 -4.65 19.43
C ILE A 465 -42.65 -5.29 18.10
N LEU A 466 -41.98 -6.45 18.10
CA LEU A 466 -41.55 -7.13 16.87
C LEU A 466 -42.73 -7.47 15.95
N LEU A 467 -43.86 -7.94 16.49
CA LEU A 467 -45.07 -8.22 15.71
C LEU A 467 -45.71 -6.93 15.16
N SER A 468 -45.67 -5.82 15.89
CA SER A 468 -46.15 -4.53 15.40
C SER A 468 -45.38 -4.03 14.17
N TYR A 469 -44.10 -4.43 14.03
CA TYR A 469 -43.24 -4.18 12.86
C TYR A 469 -43.22 -5.35 11.85
N ARG A 470 -44.26 -6.20 11.85
CA ARG A 470 -44.45 -7.31 10.89
C ARG A 470 -43.38 -8.40 10.92
N ALA A 471 -42.79 -8.70 12.08
CA ALA A 471 -41.98 -9.92 12.25
C ALA A 471 -42.78 -11.17 11.86
N ASP A 472 -42.15 -12.14 11.21
CA ASP A 472 -42.80 -13.42 10.92
C ASP A 472 -43.13 -14.16 12.23
N VAL A 473 -44.42 -14.31 12.52
CA VAL A 473 -44.95 -14.97 13.73
C VAL A 473 -44.42 -16.40 13.90
N ASP A 474 -44.09 -17.09 12.81
CA ASP A 474 -43.54 -18.45 12.84
C ASP A 474 -41.99 -18.49 12.81
N GLY A 475 -41.34 -17.36 12.52
CA GLY A 475 -39.88 -17.24 12.44
C GLY A 475 -39.22 -18.11 11.37
N LYS A 476 -39.87 -18.32 10.21
CA LYS A 476 -39.41 -19.26 9.17
C LYS A 476 -38.31 -18.65 8.31
N GLN A 477 -37.04 -18.82 8.68
CA GLN A 477 -35.91 -18.40 7.83
C GLN A 477 -34.79 -19.46 7.80
N GLY A 478 -34.45 -19.97 6.61
CA GLY A 478 -33.21 -20.71 6.33
C GLY A 478 -33.21 -22.23 6.61
N VAL A 479 -32.25 -22.93 6.01
CA VAL A 479 -31.99 -24.37 6.20
C VAL A 479 -31.30 -24.59 7.55
N TRP A 480 -31.96 -25.30 8.45
CA TRP A 480 -31.43 -25.62 9.78
C TRP A 480 -30.26 -26.63 9.67
N GLN A 481 -29.05 -26.21 10.07
CA GLN A 481 -27.88 -27.08 10.20
C GLN A 481 -27.47 -27.14 11.68
N CYS A 482 -27.95 -28.15 12.41
CA CYS A 482 -27.51 -28.37 13.78
C CYS A 482 -26.00 -28.63 13.83
N SER A 483 -25.27 -27.87 14.65
CA SER A 483 -23.85 -28.14 14.93
C SER A 483 -23.62 -28.97 16.21
N PHE A 484 -24.68 -29.46 16.85
CA PHE A 484 -24.60 -30.36 18.02
C PHE A 484 -25.01 -31.77 17.64
N GLY A 485 -24.02 -32.61 17.30
CA GLY A 485 -24.21 -34.04 17.10
C GLY A 485 -24.94 -34.39 15.79
N LYS A 486 -24.67 -35.58 15.26
CA LYS A 486 -25.16 -36.08 13.96
C LYS A 486 -26.66 -36.46 13.97
N THR A 487 -27.53 -35.62 14.52
CA THR A 487 -28.98 -35.80 14.42
C THR A 487 -29.61 -34.50 13.95
N VAL A 488 -29.98 -34.48 12.68
CA VAL A 488 -30.85 -33.43 12.17
C VAL A 488 -32.22 -33.66 12.83
N SER A 489 -32.61 -32.83 13.80
CA SER A 489 -33.98 -32.84 14.32
C SER A 489 -34.97 -32.77 13.15
N PRO A 490 -35.89 -33.73 12.99
CA PRO A 490 -36.87 -33.74 11.89
C PRO A 490 -37.92 -32.62 12.02
N LEU A 491 -37.80 -31.76 13.04
CA LEU A 491 -38.80 -30.76 13.42
C LEU A 491 -38.47 -29.35 12.90
N GLY A 492 -37.33 -29.14 12.23
CA GLY A 492 -36.91 -27.82 11.75
C GLY A 492 -36.43 -26.89 12.87
N PRO A 493 -36.14 -25.59 12.57
CA PRO A 493 -35.82 -24.61 13.59
C PRO A 493 -37.03 -24.43 14.54
N PRO A 494 -36.83 -24.30 15.87
CA PRO A 494 -37.93 -24.17 16.81
C PRO A 494 -38.69 -22.87 16.55
N THR A 495 -40.00 -22.92 16.30
CA THR A 495 -40.83 -21.72 16.13
C THR A 495 -40.98 -20.98 17.47
N PRO A 496 -41.28 -19.66 17.47
CA PRO A 496 -41.57 -18.92 18.71
C PRO A 496 -42.64 -19.61 19.56
N LEU A 497 -43.71 -20.11 18.94
CA LEU A 497 -44.78 -20.83 19.63
C LEU A 497 -44.27 -22.13 20.28
N PHE A 498 -43.45 -22.90 19.58
CA PHE A 498 -42.87 -24.13 20.13
C PHE A 498 -42.01 -23.84 21.38
N SER A 499 -41.16 -22.82 21.32
CA SER A 499 -40.33 -22.39 22.46
C SER A 499 -41.18 -21.95 23.66
N THR A 500 -42.30 -21.26 23.44
CA THR A 500 -43.18 -20.80 24.53
C THR A 500 -43.95 -21.92 25.20
N VAL A 501 -44.33 -22.95 24.43
CA VAL A 501 -44.98 -24.15 24.96
C VAL A 501 -44.01 -24.96 25.82
N MET A 502 -42.74 -25.07 25.40
CA MET A 502 -41.70 -25.71 26.22
C MET A 502 -41.44 -24.99 27.54
N ASN A 503 -41.56 -23.66 27.56
CA ASN A 503 -41.34 -22.83 28.75
C ASN A 503 -42.61 -22.67 29.63
N GLY A 504 -43.79 -23.07 29.15
CA GLY A 504 -45.05 -23.04 29.90
C GLY A 504 -45.69 -21.65 30.08
N ASN A 505 -45.31 -20.63 29.29
CA ASN A 505 -45.91 -19.29 29.44
C ASN A 505 -47.26 -19.19 28.69
N LEU A 506 -48.36 -19.24 29.45
CA LEU A 506 -49.72 -19.20 28.91
C LEU A 506 -50.08 -17.88 28.21
N ASP A 507 -49.59 -16.74 28.70
CA ASP A 507 -49.93 -15.43 28.14
C ASP A 507 -49.23 -15.18 26.81
N MET A 508 -47.96 -15.60 26.70
CA MET A 508 -47.21 -15.59 25.44
C MET A 508 -47.81 -16.55 24.42
N ILE A 509 -48.26 -17.74 24.84
CA ILE A 509 -48.96 -18.70 23.97
C ILE A 509 -50.24 -18.08 23.41
N LYS A 510 -51.07 -17.47 24.26
CA LYS A 510 -52.31 -16.79 23.83
C LYS A 510 -52.01 -15.66 22.84
N MET A 511 -50.97 -14.87 23.10
CA MET A 511 -50.55 -13.77 22.24
C MET A 511 -50.12 -14.26 20.85
N LEU A 512 -49.21 -15.24 20.77
CA LEU A 512 -48.73 -15.79 19.51
C LEU A 512 -49.86 -16.46 18.71
N LEU A 513 -50.77 -17.19 19.38
CA LEU A 513 -51.95 -17.78 18.73
C LEU A 513 -52.92 -16.71 18.23
N GLY A 514 -53.15 -15.65 19.00
CA GLY A 514 -53.98 -14.51 18.59
C GLY A 514 -53.43 -13.75 17.39
N MET A 515 -52.11 -13.82 17.20
CA MET A 515 -51.37 -13.20 16.08
C MET A 515 -51.16 -14.17 14.89
N GLY A 516 -51.79 -15.36 14.93
CA GLY A 516 -51.83 -16.30 13.81
C GLY A 516 -50.71 -17.33 13.76
N ALA A 517 -49.98 -17.57 14.86
CA ALA A 517 -48.94 -18.60 14.92
C ALA A 517 -49.46 -20.00 14.55
N VAL A 518 -48.72 -20.72 13.70
CA VAL A 518 -49.13 -22.05 13.24
C VAL A 518 -48.77 -23.10 14.28
N VAL A 519 -49.78 -23.83 14.76
CA VAL A 519 -49.60 -24.97 15.66
C VAL A 519 -49.04 -26.17 14.88
N THR A 520 -47.73 -26.36 14.95
CA THR A 520 -47.05 -27.50 14.31
C THR A 520 -47.32 -28.83 15.02
N THR A 521 -47.11 -29.94 14.32
CA THR A 521 -47.20 -31.30 14.90
C THR A 521 -46.25 -31.50 16.08
N ALA A 522 -45.09 -30.86 16.06
CA ALA A 522 -44.14 -30.80 17.17
C ALA A 522 -44.76 -30.15 18.41
N THR A 523 -45.40 -28.99 18.22
CA THR A 523 -46.09 -28.22 19.28
C THR A 523 -47.25 -29.02 19.87
N ARG A 524 -48.01 -29.76 19.04
CA ARG A 524 -49.11 -30.64 19.52
C ARG A 524 -48.62 -31.80 20.38
N LYS A 525 -47.49 -32.42 20.03
CA LYS A 525 -46.91 -33.53 20.83
C LYS A 525 -46.49 -33.07 22.22
N VAL A 526 -45.77 -31.96 22.31
CA VAL A 526 -45.36 -31.37 23.60
C VAL A 526 -46.58 -30.95 24.43
N ASN A 527 -47.57 -30.30 23.81
CA ASN A 527 -48.81 -29.92 24.51
C ASN A 527 -49.57 -31.16 25.04
N SER A 528 -49.60 -32.27 24.30
CA SER A 528 -50.24 -33.51 24.77
C SER A 528 -49.51 -34.19 25.93
N GLU A 529 -48.22 -33.93 26.12
CA GLU A 529 -47.45 -34.36 27.29
C GLU A 529 -47.68 -33.44 28.49
N PHE A 530 -47.86 -32.13 28.26
CA PHE A 530 -48.19 -31.13 29.30
C PHE A 530 -49.64 -31.24 29.82
N VAL A 531 -50.62 -31.61 28.99
CA VAL A 531 -52.04 -31.77 29.38
C VAL A 531 -52.29 -33.00 30.30
N LYS A 532 -51.23 -33.73 30.68
CA LYS A 532 -51.30 -34.83 31.67
C LYS A 532 -50.94 -34.42 33.10
N THR A 533 -50.64 -33.15 33.35
CA THR A 533 -50.43 -32.53 34.67
C THR A 533 -51.30 -31.31 34.78
#